data_AF-A0AA87NRJ7-F1
#
_entry.id   AF-A0AA87NRJ7-F1
#
_cell.length_a   1.000
_cell.length_b   1.000
_cell.length_c   1.000
_cell.angle_alpha   90.00
_cell.angle_beta   90.00
_cell.angle_gamma   90.00
#
_symmetry.space_group_name_H-M   'P 1'
#
loop_
_entity.id
_entity.type
_entity.pdbx_description
1 polymer ?
#
loop_
_entity_poly.entity_id
_entity_poly.type
_entity_poly.pdbx_seq_one_letter_code
_entity_poly.pdbx_strand_id
1 'polypeptide(L)'
;MRTKQPIEEIRHFIYTQTLIKKSRLVAIIMLPVTTAVIVLQYISVLPSDRLIRLSNILCAVILGYIVIKPRFIILYTFPCLIAGLVNIYHGGNLLGLSLYLAGLLILLKTNFFKTYIWYKVSVLSGGFAAVLITQWFRHGRTAFMLSLLHIGLGLGVAGGLFILFADDLKHYYTRKTPIRVSSLRLTERQHQCLCLAAEGITFKQIGERLCISESVIKKEMTEIYKELNVANYHAFLIFMQQHELIK
;
A
#
# COMPACT_ATOMS: atom_id res chain seq x y z
N MET A 1 5.70 -33.36 -1.22
CA MET A 1 5.51 -32.46 -0.06
C MET A 1 5.79 -31.03 -0.50
N ARG A 2 4.72 -30.28 -0.75
CA ARG A 2 4.70 -28.87 -1.18
C ARG A 2 4.47 -27.96 0.03
N THR A 3 4.77 -26.68 -0.17
CA THR A 3 4.32 -25.49 0.60
C THR A 3 5.26 -24.95 1.69
N LYS A 4 6.32 -24.20 1.29
CA LYS A 4 6.87 -23.13 2.16
C LYS A 4 7.32 -21.84 1.46
N GLN A 5 7.30 -21.73 0.13
CA GLN A 5 7.92 -20.58 -0.56
C GLN A 5 7.07 -19.34 -0.91
N PRO A 6 5.72 -19.31 -0.87
CA PRO A 6 5.00 -18.04 -1.14
C PRO A 6 4.98 -17.07 0.05
N ILE A 7 5.36 -17.52 1.25
CA ILE A 7 5.19 -16.75 2.49
C ILE A 7 6.44 -15.89 2.80
N GLU A 8 7.63 -16.29 2.36
CA GLU A 8 8.87 -15.59 2.69
C GLU A 8 9.13 -14.33 1.85
N GLU A 9 8.73 -14.29 0.58
CA GLU A 9 8.86 -13.10 -0.27
C GLU A 9 7.87 -11.99 0.14
N ILE A 10 6.65 -12.36 0.53
CA ILE A 10 5.68 -11.42 1.13
C ILE A 10 6.20 -10.94 2.49
N ARG A 11 6.88 -11.79 3.26
CA ARG A 11 7.52 -11.40 4.52
C ARG A 11 8.62 -10.35 4.29
N HIS A 12 9.43 -10.45 3.23
CA HIS A 12 10.50 -9.48 2.97
C HIS A 12 9.98 -8.09 2.53
N PHE A 13 8.87 -8.03 1.78
CA PHE A 13 8.20 -6.77 1.43
C PHE A 13 7.45 -6.12 2.61
N ILE A 14 6.97 -6.94 3.56
CA ILE A 14 6.29 -6.47 4.79
C ILE A 14 7.30 -6.13 5.92
N TYR A 15 8.55 -6.59 5.85
CA TYR A 15 9.56 -6.45 6.92
C TYR A 15 10.86 -5.72 6.53
N THR A 16 10.85 -4.89 5.49
CA THR A 16 12.05 -4.08 5.19
C THR A 16 12.26 -3.09 6.35
N GLN A 17 13.45 -3.06 6.98
CA GLN A 17 13.76 -2.15 8.10
C GLN A 17 13.42 -0.68 7.80
N THR A 18 13.45 -0.31 6.53
CA THR A 18 13.03 1.00 6.00
C THR A 18 11.55 1.31 6.26
N LEU A 19 10.65 0.33 6.17
CA LEU A 19 9.22 0.51 6.42
C LEU A 19 8.94 0.75 7.92
N ILE A 20 9.64 0.02 8.79
CA ILE A 20 9.57 0.21 10.25
C ILE A 20 10.06 1.61 10.64
N LYS A 21 11.17 2.06 10.04
CA LYS A 21 11.69 3.44 10.23
C LYS A 21 10.71 4.50 9.73
N LYS A 22 10.14 4.32 8.54
CA LYS A 22 9.12 5.23 7.96
C LYS A 22 7.87 5.29 8.83
N SER A 23 7.36 4.14 9.29
CA SER A 23 6.22 4.08 10.20
C SER A 23 6.53 4.84 11.49
N ARG A 24 7.63 4.53 12.18
CA ARG A 24 7.99 5.23 13.42
C ARG A 24 8.11 6.75 13.20
N LEU A 25 8.71 7.19 12.10
CA LEU A 25 8.80 8.60 11.74
C LEU A 25 7.41 9.25 11.60
N VAL A 26 6.48 8.60 10.90
CA VAL A 26 5.10 9.10 10.75
C VAL A 26 4.40 9.19 12.11
N ALA A 27 4.54 8.19 12.99
CA ALA A 27 3.96 8.27 14.34
C ALA A 27 4.57 9.40 15.18
N ILE A 28 5.88 9.61 15.10
CA ILE A 28 6.59 10.69 15.79
C ILE A 28 6.12 12.07 15.32
N ILE A 29 5.74 12.22 14.05
CA ILE A 29 5.20 13.47 13.52
C ILE A 29 3.72 13.65 13.92
N MET A 30 2.91 12.59 13.81
CA MET A 30 1.47 12.67 14.04
C MET A 30 1.10 12.79 15.53
N LEU A 31 1.90 12.22 16.44
CA LEU A 31 1.61 12.23 17.87
C LEU A 31 1.67 13.65 18.48
N PRO A 32 2.70 14.48 18.24
CA PRO A 32 2.71 15.88 18.67
C PRO A 32 1.57 16.70 18.09
N VAL A 33 1.24 16.52 16.81
CA VAL A 33 0.11 17.21 16.16
C VAL A 33 -1.20 16.85 16.85
N THR A 34 -1.45 15.56 17.08
CA THR A 34 -2.67 15.09 17.78
C THR A 34 -2.71 15.61 19.22
N THR A 35 -1.56 15.62 19.91
CA THR A 35 -1.44 16.14 21.28
C THR A 35 -1.72 17.64 21.33
N ALA A 36 -1.19 18.42 20.39
CA ALA A 36 -1.46 19.84 20.27
C ALA A 36 -2.96 20.11 20.06
N VAL A 37 -3.63 19.34 19.19
CA VAL A 37 -5.09 19.42 19.00
C VAL A 37 -5.83 19.15 20.31
N ILE A 38 -5.45 18.12 21.08
CA ILE A 38 -6.07 17.81 22.38
C ILE A 38 -5.89 18.97 23.37
N VAL A 39 -4.68 19.54 23.44
CA VAL A 39 -4.40 20.68 24.32
C VAL A 39 -5.25 21.89 23.93
N LEU A 40 -5.29 22.23 22.63
CA LEU A 40 -6.11 23.32 22.08
C LEU A 40 -7.62 23.12 22.36
N GLN A 41 -8.09 21.87 22.32
CA GLN A 41 -9.47 21.53 22.69
C GLN A 41 -9.73 21.69 24.20
N TYR A 42 -8.74 21.39 25.05
CA TYR A 42 -8.87 21.51 26.50
C TYR A 42 -8.90 22.97 26.97
N ILE A 43 -8.06 23.82 26.36
CA ILE A 43 -8.05 25.27 26.62
C ILE A 43 -9.21 26.02 25.93
N SER A 44 -10.17 25.29 25.34
CA SER A 44 -11.37 25.83 24.67
C SER A 44 -11.10 26.79 23.50
N VAL A 45 -9.88 26.76 22.93
CA VAL A 45 -9.55 27.49 21.70
C VAL A 45 -10.20 26.82 20.49
N LEU A 46 -10.28 25.49 20.49
CA LEU A 46 -11.01 24.73 19.47
C LEU A 46 -12.37 24.26 20.01
N PRO A 47 -13.48 24.48 19.28
CA PRO A 47 -14.77 23.93 19.65
C PRO A 47 -14.67 22.41 19.64
N SER A 48 -15.04 21.77 20.75
CA SER A 48 -14.98 20.32 20.87
C SER A 48 -16.14 19.76 21.66
N ASP A 49 -16.82 18.79 21.05
CA ASP A 49 -17.74 17.92 21.75
C ASP A 49 -16.99 16.84 22.54
N ARG A 50 -17.66 16.27 23.55
CA ARG A 50 -17.10 15.20 24.38
C ARG A 50 -16.63 14.00 23.55
N LEU A 51 -17.34 13.66 22.48
CA LEU A 51 -16.99 12.56 21.57
C LEU A 51 -15.68 12.85 20.81
N ILE A 52 -15.53 14.06 20.29
CA ILE A 52 -14.32 14.49 19.56
C ILE A 52 -13.09 14.45 20.48
N ARG A 53 -13.22 14.93 21.72
CA ARG A 53 -12.13 14.87 22.69
C ARG A 53 -11.73 13.43 23.01
N LEU A 54 -12.71 12.57 23.28
CA LEU A 54 -12.46 11.18 23.65
C LEU A 54 -11.86 10.39 22.47
N SER A 55 -12.32 10.64 21.24
CA SER A 55 -11.74 10.02 20.05
C SER A 55 -10.29 10.45 19.84
N ASN A 56 -9.98 11.74 20.02
CA ASN A 56 -8.61 12.24 19.86
C ASN A 56 -7.65 11.68 20.92
N ILE A 57 -8.09 11.57 22.18
CA ILE A 57 -7.32 10.93 23.25
C ILE A 57 -7.03 9.46 22.88
N LEU A 58 -8.06 8.72 22.42
CA LEU A 58 -7.88 7.33 22.00
C LEU A 58 -6.91 7.21 20.81
N CYS A 59 -7.02 8.11 19.82
CA CYS A 59 -6.07 8.18 18.70
C CYS A 59 -4.63 8.44 19.18
N ALA A 60 -4.44 9.36 20.13
CA ALA A 60 -3.12 9.67 20.69
C ALA A 60 -2.51 8.48 21.44
N VAL A 61 -3.31 7.75 22.23
CA VAL A 61 -2.86 6.53 22.92
C VAL A 61 -2.39 5.46 21.93
N ILE A 62 -3.17 5.23 20.86
CA ILE A 62 -2.82 4.26 19.83
C ILE A 62 -1.56 4.70 19.07
N LEU A 63 -1.43 5.98 18.72
CA LEU A 63 -0.23 6.53 18.09
C LEU A 63 1.00 6.39 18.99
N GLY A 64 0.88 6.66 20.29
CA GLY A 64 1.95 6.45 21.27
C GLY A 64 2.39 4.99 21.34
N TYR A 65 1.44 4.05 21.32
CA TYR A 65 1.77 2.63 21.24
C TYR A 65 2.52 2.25 19.95
N ILE A 66 2.16 2.86 18.81
CA ILE A 66 2.85 2.64 17.53
C ILE A 66 4.30 3.16 17.57
N VAL A 67 4.56 4.29 18.25
CA VAL A 67 5.94 4.78 18.43
C VAL A 67 6.83 3.72 19.11
N ILE A 68 6.29 3.06 20.15
CA ILE A 68 6.98 2.01 20.90
C ILE A 68 7.12 0.74 20.05
N LYS A 69 6.02 0.28 19.42
CA LYS A 69 5.98 -0.94 18.59
C LYS A 69 5.57 -0.62 17.12
N PRO A 70 6.48 -0.07 16.29
CA PRO A 70 6.18 0.35 14.91
C PRO A 70 5.99 -0.80 13.93
N ARG A 71 6.10 -2.06 14.38
CA ARG A 71 5.91 -3.25 13.54
C ARG A 71 4.43 -3.45 13.13
N PHE A 72 3.48 -2.89 13.87
CA PHE A 72 2.05 -3.08 13.63
C PHE A 72 1.46 -1.94 12.79
N ILE A 73 1.76 -1.91 11.49
CA ILE A 73 1.27 -0.87 10.57
C ILE A 73 -0.27 -0.87 10.48
N ILE A 74 -0.90 -2.04 10.64
CA ILE A 74 -2.37 -2.15 10.66
C ILE A 74 -3.00 -1.31 11.79
N LEU A 75 -2.24 -0.97 12.84
CA LEU A 75 -2.76 -0.22 13.97
C LEU A 75 -3.07 1.25 13.61
N TYR A 76 -2.45 1.80 12.55
CA TYR A 76 -2.82 3.13 12.02
C TYR A 76 -4.25 3.17 11.48
N THR A 77 -4.83 2.03 11.11
CA THR A 77 -6.22 1.98 10.68
C THR A 77 -7.16 2.46 11.78
N PHE A 78 -6.89 2.15 13.05
CA PHE A 78 -7.81 2.52 14.14
C PHE A 78 -7.90 4.04 14.32
N PRO A 79 -6.80 4.81 14.46
CA PRO A 79 -6.89 6.26 14.53
C PRO A 79 -7.55 6.88 13.29
N CYS A 80 -7.24 6.38 12.09
CA CYS A 80 -7.83 6.88 10.85
C CYS A 80 -9.35 6.63 10.77
N LEU A 81 -9.82 5.41 11.11
CA LEU A 81 -11.25 5.09 11.09
C LEU A 81 -12.01 5.80 12.22
N ILE A 82 -11.47 5.82 13.43
CA ILE A 82 -12.11 6.48 14.58
C ILE A 82 -12.24 7.99 14.32
N ALA A 83 -11.13 8.65 13.96
CA ALA A 83 -11.15 10.08 13.65
C ALA A 83 -11.98 10.38 12.40
N GLY A 84 -11.96 9.50 11.40
CA GLY A 84 -12.78 9.65 10.19
C GLY A 84 -14.27 9.62 10.50
N LEU A 85 -14.74 8.58 11.18
CA LEU A 85 -16.16 8.40 11.53
C LEU A 85 -16.68 9.48 12.48
N VAL A 86 -15.90 9.86 13.50
CA VAL A 86 -16.31 10.91 14.45
C VAL A 86 -16.38 12.29 13.77
N ASN A 87 -15.47 12.59 12.84
CA ASN A 87 -15.55 13.84 12.07
C ASN A 87 -16.77 13.87 11.15
N ILE A 88 -17.11 12.76 10.48
CA ILE A 88 -18.33 12.69 9.66
C ILE A 88 -19.56 12.92 10.52
N TYR A 89 -19.63 12.31 11.71
CA TYR A 89 -20.74 12.47 12.63
C TYR A 89 -21.00 13.93 13.04
N HIS A 90 -19.95 14.74 13.21
CA HIS A 90 -20.02 16.15 13.61
C HIS A 90 -19.99 17.15 12.43
N GLY A 91 -20.04 16.68 11.17
CA GLY A 91 -20.07 17.55 9.99
C GLY A 91 -18.70 17.96 9.41
N GLY A 92 -17.60 17.44 9.95
CA GLY A 92 -16.25 17.52 9.36
C GLY A 92 -16.09 16.60 8.16
N ASN A 93 -16.94 16.77 7.14
CA ASN A 93 -17.22 15.74 6.13
C ASN A 93 -16.02 15.39 5.22
N LEU A 94 -15.29 16.39 4.72
CA LEU A 94 -14.14 16.17 3.83
C LEU A 94 -12.93 15.60 4.59
N LEU A 95 -12.66 16.14 5.78
CA LEU A 95 -11.60 15.62 6.65
C LEU A 95 -11.93 14.20 7.14
N GLY A 96 -13.18 13.97 7.50
CA GLY A 96 -13.66 12.66 7.92
C GLY A 96 -13.58 11.62 6.80
N LEU A 97 -13.99 11.99 5.59
CA LEU A 97 -13.87 11.14 4.40
C LEU A 97 -12.41 10.82 4.06
N SER A 98 -11.52 11.82 4.09
CA SER A 98 -10.10 11.61 3.76
C SER A 98 -9.41 10.69 4.77
N LEU A 99 -9.69 10.86 6.07
CA LEU A 99 -9.19 9.98 7.13
C LEU A 99 -9.77 8.56 7.01
N TYR A 100 -11.07 8.44 6.68
CA TYR A 100 -11.71 7.15 6.47
C TYR A 100 -11.10 6.41 5.27
N LEU A 101 -10.93 7.08 4.12
CA LEU A 101 -10.26 6.52 2.93
C LEU A 101 -8.81 6.15 3.22
N ALA A 102 -8.07 6.97 3.97
CA ALA A 102 -6.70 6.64 4.40
C ALA A 102 -6.68 5.34 5.23
N GLY A 103 -7.64 5.15 6.14
CA GLY A 103 -7.81 3.90 6.89
C GLY A 103 -8.05 2.69 5.98
N LEU A 104 -8.91 2.84 4.96
CA LEU A 104 -9.17 1.78 3.97
C LEU A 104 -7.94 1.47 3.11
N LEU A 105 -7.17 2.46 2.70
CA LEU A 105 -5.91 2.27 1.96
C LEU A 105 -4.87 1.50 2.78
N ILE A 106 -4.79 1.74 4.09
CA ILE A 106 -3.91 0.99 4.99
C ILE A 106 -4.38 -0.47 5.10
N LEU A 107 -5.69 -0.72 5.19
CA LEU A 107 -6.24 -2.07 5.18
C LEU A 107 -5.95 -2.80 3.85
N LEU A 108 -6.06 -2.10 2.71
CA LEU A 108 -5.70 -2.63 1.41
C LEU A 108 -4.21 -2.99 1.34
N LYS A 109 -3.33 -2.06 1.76
CA LYS A 109 -1.88 -2.25 1.78
C LYS A 109 -1.43 -3.40 2.69
N THR A 110 -2.14 -3.63 3.79
CA THR A 110 -1.85 -4.71 4.74
C THR A 110 -2.48 -6.05 4.34
N ASN A 111 -3.04 -6.16 3.13
CA ASN A 111 -3.74 -7.35 2.61
C ASN A 111 -4.92 -7.81 3.49
N PHE A 112 -5.55 -6.90 4.24
CA PHE A 112 -6.66 -7.23 5.15
C PHE A 112 -7.84 -7.87 4.40
N PHE A 113 -8.10 -7.46 3.15
CA PHE A 113 -9.23 -7.94 2.35
C PHE A 113 -9.00 -9.29 1.65
N LYS A 114 -7.84 -9.94 1.82
CA LYS A 114 -7.49 -11.18 1.11
C LYS A 114 -8.44 -12.35 1.39
N THR A 115 -9.06 -12.38 2.56
CA THR A 115 -10.01 -13.42 2.97
C THR A 115 -11.31 -12.77 3.46
N TYR A 116 -12.46 -13.33 3.08
CA TYR A 116 -13.80 -12.85 3.42
C TYR A 116 -14.04 -11.37 3.02
N ILE A 117 -13.66 -11.01 1.79
CA ILE A 117 -13.75 -9.64 1.29
C ILE A 117 -15.15 -9.05 1.45
N TRP A 118 -16.20 -9.78 1.05
CA TRP A 118 -17.58 -9.32 1.12
C TRP A 118 -18.05 -9.00 2.54
N TYR A 119 -17.73 -9.86 3.51
CA TYR A 119 -18.06 -9.62 4.91
C TYR A 119 -17.34 -8.37 5.46
N LYS A 120 -16.02 -8.25 5.21
CA LYS A 120 -15.21 -7.11 5.69
C LYS A 120 -15.64 -5.78 5.09
N VAL A 121 -15.91 -5.78 3.78
CA VAL A 121 -16.41 -4.59 3.08
C VAL A 121 -17.78 -4.23 3.62
N SER A 122 -18.67 -5.20 3.82
CA SER A 122 -20.02 -4.97 4.37
C SER A 122 -19.99 -4.37 5.78
N VAL A 123 -19.08 -4.85 6.65
CA VAL A 123 -18.92 -4.30 8.01
C VAL A 123 -18.42 -2.86 7.96
N LEU A 124 -17.43 -2.56 7.13
CA LEU A 124 -16.87 -1.20 7.02
C LEU A 124 -17.89 -0.23 6.40
N SER A 125 -18.53 -0.62 5.29
CA SER A 125 -19.59 0.18 4.67
C SER A 125 -20.78 0.36 5.60
N GLY A 126 -21.16 -0.68 6.35
CA GLY A 126 -22.21 -0.63 7.36
C GLY A 126 -21.89 0.36 8.47
N GLY A 127 -20.66 0.36 8.99
CA GLY A 127 -20.21 1.34 9.99
C GLY A 127 -20.26 2.79 9.48
N PHE A 128 -19.83 3.02 8.24
CA PHE A 128 -19.92 4.34 7.60
C PHE A 128 -21.37 4.79 7.42
N ALA A 129 -22.24 3.91 6.92
CA ALA A 129 -23.67 4.19 6.75
C ALA A 129 -24.37 4.45 8.09
N ALA A 130 -24.04 3.67 9.12
CA ALA A 130 -24.58 3.84 10.47
C ALA A 130 -24.29 5.25 11.02
N VAL A 131 -23.08 5.77 10.80
CA VAL A 131 -22.74 7.15 11.21
C VAL A 131 -23.63 8.17 10.51
N LEU A 132 -23.83 8.07 9.19
CA LEU A 132 -24.70 8.98 8.45
C LEU A 132 -26.17 8.87 8.91
N ILE A 133 -26.64 7.66 9.21
CA ILE A 133 -27.98 7.44 9.76
C ILE A 133 -28.10 8.10 11.15
N THR A 134 -27.14 7.90 12.04
CA THR A 134 -27.16 8.55 13.37
C THR A 134 -27.05 10.07 13.28
N GLN A 135 -26.32 10.58 12.29
CA GLN A 135 -26.22 12.01 12.03
C GLN A 135 -27.57 12.58 11.58
N TRP A 136 -28.31 11.88 10.71
CA TRP A 136 -29.66 12.26 10.31
C TRP A 136 -30.59 12.44 11.51
N PHE A 137 -30.61 11.46 12.42
CA PHE A 137 -31.51 11.50 13.57
C PHE A 137 -31.14 12.58 14.58
N ARG A 138 -29.84 12.86 14.77
CA ARG A 138 -29.38 13.79 15.81
C ARG A 138 -29.24 15.24 15.35
N HIS A 139 -28.65 15.46 14.19
CA HIS A 139 -28.36 16.80 13.65
C HIS A 139 -29.39 17.26 12.61
N GLY A 140 -30.32 16.38 12.26
CA GLY A 140 -31.43 16.67 11.35
C GLY A 140 -31.07 16.53 9.87
N ARG A 141 -32.10 16.76 9.03
CA ARG A 141 -32.04 16.55 7.58
C ARG A 141 -31.08 17.49 6.86
N THR A 142 -30.93 18.72 7.32
CA THR A 142 -30.07 19.74 6.68
C THR A 142 -28.59 19.37 6.80
N ALA A 143 -28.14 19.01 8.01
CA ALA A 143 -26.77 18.56 8.25
C ALA A 143 -26.43 17.29 7.46
N PHE A 144 -27.36 16.33 7.41
CA PHE A 144 -27.17 15.13 6.61
C PHE A 144 -27.04 15.42 5.11
N MET A 145 -27.91 16.25 4.53
CA MET A 145 -27.86 16.57 3.10
C MET A 145 -26.55 17.27 2.74
N LEU A 146 -26.09 18.18 3.61
CA LEU A 146 -24.79 18.84 3.45
C LEU A 146 -23.63 17.82 3.51
N SER A 147 -23.69 16.87 4.43
CA SER A 147 -22.73 15.77 4.50
C SER A 147 -22.71 14.90 3.26
N LEU A 148 -23.88 14.52 2.75
CA LEU A 148 -24.00 13.72 1.54
C LEU A 148 -23.43 14.46 0.32
N LEU A 149 -23.70 15.76 0.20
CA LEU A 149 -23.17 16.60 -0.88
C LEU A 149 -21.65 16.72 -0.81
N HIS A 150 -21.08 17.02 0.37
CA HIS A 150 -19.63 17.13 0.52
C HIS A 150 -18.90 15.80 0.32
N ILE A 151 -19.47 14.69 0.79
CA ILE A 151 -18.91 13.35 0.57
C ILE A 151 -18.98 13.01 -0.93
N GLY A 152 -20.12 13.26 -1.57
CA GLY A 152 -20.32 13.03 -3.00
C GLY A 152 -19.35 13.86 -3.85
N LEU A 153 -19.17 15.15 -3.53
CA LEU A 153 -18.20 16.02 -4.18
C LEU A 153 -16.77 15.52 -3.98
N GLY A 154 -16.40 15.13 -2.75
CA GLY A 154 -15.08 14.59 -2.44
C GLY A 154 -14.76 13.31 -3.23
N LEU A 155 -15.72 12.38 -3.32
CA LEU A 155 -15.59 11.17 -4.14
C LEU A 155 -15.54 11.49 -5.64
N GLY A 156 -16.34 12.46 -6.11
CA GLY A 156 -16.33 12.92 -7.49
C GLY A 156 -14.97 13.50 -7.89
N VAL A 157 -14.39 14.36 -7.05
CA VAL A 157 -13.04 14.92 -7.25
C VAL A 157 -11.98 13.82 -7.23
N ALA A 158 -12.04 12.89 -6.26
CA ALA A 158 -11.10 11.78 -6.21
C ALA A 158 -11.17 10.88 -7.45
N GLY A 159 -12.39 10.58 -7.93
CA GLY A 159 -12.60 9.83 -9.17
C GLY A 159 -12.13 10.58 -10.41
N GLY A 160 -12.40 11.89 -10.49
CA GLY A 160 -11.93 12.74 -11.59
C GLY A 160 -10.39 12.82 -11.65
N LEU A 161 -9.72 12.99 -10.52
CA LEU A 161 -8.26 12.95 -10.44
C LEU A 161 -7.73 11.57 -10.83
N PHE A 162 -8.37 10.48 -10.39
CA PHE A 162 -7.97 9.13 -10.78
C PHE A 162 -8.03 8.93 -12.30
N ILE A 163 -9.08 9.42 -12.96
CA ILE A 163 -9.23 9.36 -14.42
C ILE A 163 -8.18 10.22 -15.11
N LEU A 164 -8.00 11.47 -14.66
CA LEU A 164 -7.04 12.41 -15.27
C LEU A 164 -5.61 11.87 -15.22
N PHE A 165 -5.23 11.27 -14.09
CA PHE A 165 -3.90 10.72 -13.88
C PHE A 165 -3.83 9.21 -14.21
N ALA A 166 -4.88 8.59 -14.77
CA ALA A 166 -4.89 7.15 -15.00
C ALA A 166 -3.77 6.72 -15.96
N ASP A 167 -3.58 7.48 -17.04
CA ASP A 167 -2.56 7.22 -18.04
C ASP A 167 -1.15 7.48 -17.48
N ASP A 168 -0.97 8.54 -16.70
CA ASP A 168 0.30 8.85 -16.04
C ASP A 168 0.66 7.81 -14.97
N LEU A 169 -0.31 7.35 -14.17
CA LEU A 169 -0.12 6.24 -13.24
C LEU A 169 0.25 4.98 -14.01
N LYS A 170 -0.48 4.65 -15.08
CA LYS A 170 -0.19 3.49 -15.91
C LYS A 170 1.23 3.59 -16.46
N HIS A 171 1.65 4.74 -16.98
CA HIS A 171 3.00 4.96 -17.47
C HIS A 171 4.05 4.82 -16.36
N TYR A 172 3.83 5.44 -15.20
CA TYR A 172 4.72 5.36 -14.05
C TYR A 172 4.91 3.90 -13.57
N TYR A 173 3.83 3.13 -13.49
CA TYR A 173 3.88 1.73 -13.04
C TYR A 173 4.34 0.75 -14.13
N THR A 174 4.27 1.11 -15.41
CA THR A 174 4.73 0.27 -16.53
C THR A 174 6.13 0.62 -17.01
N ARG A 175 6.73 1.71 -16.53
CA ARG A 175 8.10 2.08 -16.85
C ARG A 175 9.07 1.05 -16.29
N LYS A 176 9.73 0.33 -17.19
CA LYS A 176 10.79 -0.61 -16.84
C LYS A 176 12.05 0.13 -16.40
N THR A 177 12.71 -0.36 -15.37
CA THR A 177 14.01 0.15 -14.93
C THR A 177 15.10 -0.33 -15.89
N PRO A 178 15.88 0.58 -16.51
CA PRO A 178 16.91 0.17 -17.44
C PRO A 178 18.06 -0.53 -16.70
N ILE A 179 18.44 -1.72 -17.15
CA ILE A 179 19.66 -2.41 -16.73
C ILE A 179 20.63 -2.38 -17.89
N ARG A 180 21.81 -1.79 -17.64
CA ARG A 180 22.94 -1.93 -18.56
C ARG A 180 23.54 -3.31 -18.37
N VAL A 181 23.42 -4.17 -19.37
CA VAL A 181 23.95 -5.53 -19.30
C VAL A 181 25.48 -5.53 -19.14
N SER A 182 26.14 -4.49 -19.68
CA SER A 182 27.57 -4.22 -19.50
C SER A 182 28.03 -3.97 -18.06
N SER A 183 27.12 -3.70 -17.12
CA SER A 183 27.45 -3.57 -15.70
C SER A 183 27.48 -4.90 -14.95
N LEU A 184 26.98 -5.98 -15.57
CA LEU A 184 26.97 -7.31 -14.99
C LEU A 184 28.26 -8.05 -15.34
N ARG A 185 28.80 -8.85 -14.41
CA ARG A 185 30.01 -9.65 -14.65
C ARG A 185 29.66 -10.96 -15.36
N LEU A 186 29.07 -10.85 -16.55
CA LEU A 186 28.69 -11.99 -17.36
C LEU A 186 29.77 -12.33 -18.38
N THR A 187 30.02 -13.62 -18.57
CA THR A 187 30.78 -14.11 -19.74
C THR A 187 29.98 -13.87 -21.02
N GLU A 188 30.66 -13.87 -22.17
CA GLU A 188 30.02 -13.69 -23.48
C GLU A 188 28.87 -14.70 -23.71
N ARG A 189 29.06 -15.94 -23.28
CA ARG A 189 28.02 -16.98 -23.37
C ARG A 189 26.83 -16.69 -22.47
N GLN A 190 27.07 -16.22 -21.25
CA GLN A 190 26.01 -15.86 -20.31
C GLN A 190 25.23 -14.64 -20.80
N HIS A 191 25.91 -13.67 -21.42
CA HIS A 191 25.28 -12.54 -22.08
C HIS A 191 24.31 -13.00 -23.17
N GLN A 192 24.74 -13.91 -24.06
CA GLN A 192 23.87 -14.48 -25.10
C GLN A 192 22.69 -15.25 -24.50
N CYS A 193 22.93 -16.07 -23.47
CA CYS A 193 21.86 -16.80 -22.77
C CYS A 193 20.84 -15.84 -22.13
N LEU A 194 21.31 -14.76 -21.51
CA LEU A 194 20.45 -13.74 -20.88
C LEU A 194 19.59 -13.02 -21.93
N CYS A 195 20.18 -12.57 -23.04
CA CYS A 195 19.43 -11.90 -24.10
C CYS A 195 18.35 -12.82 -24.69
N LEU A 196 18.69 -14.07 -24.96
CA LEU A 196 17.73 -15.05 -25.49
C LEU A 196 16.66 -15.41 -24.46
N ALA A 197 17.01 -15.57 -23.18
CA ALA A 197 16.03 -15.81 -22.12
C ALA A 197 15.09 -14.60 -21.91
N ALA A 198 15.59 -13.39 -22.12
CA ALA A 198 14.80 -12.16 -22.07
C ALA A 198 13.77 -12.04 -23.20
N GLU A 199 14.00 -12.68 -24.35
CA GLU A 199 13.02 -12.81 -25.44
C GLU A 199 11.86 -13.77 -25.11
N GLY A 200 11.94 -14.47 -23.97
CA GLY A 200 10.89 -15.37 -23.50
C GLY A 200 10.94 -16.77 -24.12
N ILE A 201 12.02 -17.13 -24.82
CA ILE A 201 12.20 -18.48 -25.36
C ILE A 201 12.66 -19.49 -24.29
N THR A 202 12.31 -20.76 -24.48
CA THR A 202 12.57 -21.84 -23.52
C THR A 202 14.04 -22.27 -23.51
N PHE A 203 14.54 -22.84 -22.41
CA PHE A 203 15.93 -23.33 -22.33
C PHE A 203 16.27 -24.37 -23.39
N LYS A 204 15.29 -25.16 -23.83
CA LYS A 204 15.45 -26.09 -24.95
C LYS A 204 15.75 -25.34 -26.25
N GLN A 205 14.96 -24.31 -26.56
CA GLN A 205 15.15 -23.47 -27.76
C GLN A 205 16.44 -22.66 -27.71
N ILE A 206 16.85 -22.19 -26.52
CA ILE A 206 18.15 -21.54 -26.34
C ILE A 206 19.29 -22.53 -26.62
N GLY A 207 19.17 -23.75 -26.12
CA GLY A 207 20.13 -24.83 -26.38
C GLY A 207 20.23 -25.16 -27.87
N GLU A 208 19.10 -25.25 -28.57
CA GLU A 208 19.06 -25.46 -30.02
C GLU A 208 19.72 -24.30 -30.78
N ARG A 209 19.45 -23.03 -30.41
CA ARG A 209 20.07 -21.85 -31.06
C ARG A 209 21.57 -21.74 -30.84
N LEU A 210 22.04 -22.07 -29.64
CA LEU A 210 23.45 -21.97 -29.26
C LEU A 210 24.23 -23.26 -29.55
N CYS A 211 23.58 -24.32 -30.05
CA CYS A 211 24.14 -25.66 -30.24
C CYS A 211 24.71 -26.27 -28.94
N ILE A 212 23.97 -26.12 -27.83
CA ILE A 212 24.37 -26.59 -26.49
C ILE A 212 23.23 -27.39 -25.85
N SER A 213 23.55 -28.38 -25.01
CA SER A 213 22.52 -29.10 -24.27
C SER A 213 21.75 -28.19 -23.29
N GLU A 214 20.46 -28.48 -23.10
CA GLU A 214 19.58 -27.79 -22.15
C GLU A 214 20.16 -27.80 -20.72
N SER A 215 20.86 -28.87 -20.34
CA SER A 215 21.49 -29.00 -19.03
C SER A 215 22.58 -27.93 -18.78
N VAL A 216 23.33 -27.57 -19.81
CA VAL A 216 24.34 -26.51 -19.74
C VAL A 216 23.67 -25.15 -19.67
N ILE A 217 22.60 -24.90 -20.45
CA ILE A 217 21.83 -23.66 -20.36
C ILE A 217 21.26 -23.44 -18.95
N LYS A 218 20.71 -24.48 -18.32
CA LYS A 218 20.23 -24.40 -16.92
C LYS A 218 21.35 -24.01 -15.95
N LYS A 219 22.56 -24.55 -16.15
CA LYS A 219 23.73 -24.20 -15.35
C LYS A 219 24.13 -22.73 -15.56
N GLU A 220 24.20 -22.27 -16.80
CA GLU A 220 24.52 -20.86 -17.12
C GLU A 220 23.48 -19.89 -16.55
N MET A 221 22.19 -20.20 -16.67
CA MET A 221 21.11 -19.39 -16.11
C MET A 221 21.17 -19.31 -14.59
N THR A 222 21.65 -20.37 -13.91
CA THR A 222 21.83 -20.36 -12.46
C THR A 222 22.92 -19.37 -12.03
N GLU A 223 24.00 -19.24 -12.79
CA GLU A 223 25.03 -18.24 -12.52
C GLU A 223 24.53 -16.82 -12.84
N ILE A 224 23.79 -16.64 -13.93
CA ILE A 224 23.12 -15.38 -14.26
C ILE A 224 22.17 -14.95 -13.13
N TYR A 225 21.44 -15.89 -12.52
CA TYR A 225 20.55 -15.59 -11.40
C TYR A 225 21.29 -15.04 -10.19
N LYS A 226 22.50 -15.52 -9.91
CA LYS A 226 23.33 -14.99 -8.82
C LYS A 226 23.76 -13.56 -9.11
N GLU A 227 24.21 -13.28 -10.33
CA GLU A 227 24.61 -11.93 -10.75
C GLU A 227 23.43 -10.94 -10.75
N LEU A 228 22.23 -11.40 -11.12
CA LEU A 228 20.99 -10.61 -11.06
C LEU A 228 20.36 -10.58 -9.66
N ASN A 229 20.92 -11.30 -8.68
CA ASN A 229 20.38 -11.49 -7.34
C ASN A 229 18.90 -11.95 -7.33
N VAL A 230 18.57 -12.90 -8.22
CA VAL A 230 17.25 -13.54 -8.31
C VAL A 230 17.34 -15.00 -7.89
N ALA A 231 16.28 -15.53 -7.26
CA ALA A 231 16.35 -16.87 -6.66
C ALA A 231 16.09 -18.02 -7.65
N ASN A 232 15.28 -17.80 -8.68
CA ASN A 232 14.83 -18.84 -9.60
C ASN A 232 14.30 -18.24 -10.92
N TYR A 233 13.92 -19.11 -11.87
CA TYR A 233 13.36 -18.71 -13.15
C TYR A 233 12.10 -17.83 -13.04
N HIS A 234 11.25 -18.07 -12.05
CA HIS A 234 10.07 -17.23 -11.86
C HIS A 234 10.44 -15.82 -11.40
N ALA A 235 11.37 -15.71 -10.45
CA ALA A 235 11.94 -14.44 -10.01
C ALA A 235 12.67 -13.72 -11.15
N PHE A 236 13.35 -14.47 -12.03
CA PHE A 236 13.95 -13.94 -13.25
C PHE A 236 12.89 -13.37 -14.21
N LEU A 237 11.78 -14.07 -14.45
CA LEU A 237 10.70 -13.55 -15.31
C LEU A 237 10.10 -12.26 -14.74
N ILE A 238 9.87 -12.19 -13.42
CA ILE A 238 9.40 -10.97 -12.74
C ILE A 238 10.44 -9.85 -12.89
N PHE A 239 11.71 -10.17 -12.71
CA PHE A 239 12.81 -9.23 -12.87
C PHE A 239 12.86 -8.66 -14.29
N MET A 240 12.70 -9.50 -15.31
CA MET A 240 12.67 -9.11 -16.73
C MET A 240 11.40 -8.35 -17.14
N GLN A 241 10.30 -8.50 -16.41
CA GLN A 241 9.11 -7.66 -16.60
C GLN A 241 9.33 -6.26 -16.06
N GLN A 242 10.08 -6.14 -14.95
CA GLN A 242 10.35 -4.87 -14.29
C GLN A 242 11.52 -4.11 -14.92
N HIS A 243 12.41 -4.80 -15.63
CA HIS A 243 13.63 -4.21 -16.17
C HIS A 243 13.72 -4.32 -17.68
N GLU A 244 14.32 -3.31 -18.31
CA GLU A 244 14.63 -3.30 -19.73
C GLU A 244 16.14 -3.46 -19.90
N LEU A 245 16.55 -4.47 -20.68
CA LEU A 245 17.98 -4.69 -20.96
C LEU A 245 18.44 -3.67 -22.00
N ILE A 246 19.30 -2.76 -21.59
CA ILE A 246 20.05 -1.89 -22.48
C ILE A 246 21.36 -2.60 -22.80
N LYS A 247 21.53 -2.95 -24.08
CA LYS A 247 22.75 -3.55 -24.63
C LYS A 247 23.93 -2.59 -24.51
#